data_AF-A0A250WUM2-F1
#
_entry.id   AF-A0A250WUM2-F1
#
_cell.length_a   1.000
_cell.length_b   1.000
_cell.length_c   1.000
_cell.angle_alpha   90.00
_cell.angle_beta   90.00
_cell.angle_gamma   90.00
#
_symmetry.space_group_name_H-M   'P 1'
#
loop_
_entity.id
_entity.type
_entity.pdbx_description
1 polymer ?
#
loop_
_entity_poly.entity_id
_entity_poly.type
_entity_poly.pdbx_seq_one_letter_code
_entity_poly.pdbx_strand_id
1 'polypeptide(L)'
;MSIVSKAKFCTSNVPGPCRNKMLRERLRVCCKSQDSSTAMKPMQTMVASVAVFGVAAVLGTQVLPAMAVPQTSACATESCDGYDYSNRDLRKEFYTKGSLKGANFSHSNLSNISLFGANLEDADFTGSDLSLANLGQANLEGANLTQANLAGAIMSSARFNSKTVIEGADFSDVIVRQDINKALCAMAKGVNEKTGVSTSESLNCF
;
A
#
# COMPACT_ATOMS: atom_id res chain seq x y z
N MET A 1 39.16 31.34 -4.83
CA MET A 1 37.83 31.70 -4.28
C MET A 1 36.79 31.22 -5.29
N SER A 2 36.11 30.13 -4.94
CA SER A 2 35.26 29.36 -5.85
C SER A 2 33.93 30.05 -6.14
N ILE A 3 33.71 30.31 -7.42
CA ILE A 3 32.59 29.85 -8.28
C ILE A 3 31.21 29.69 -7.60
N VAL A 4 30.32 30.59 -8.05
CA VAL A 4 28.85 30.58 -7.98
C VAL A 4 28.26 29.20 -8.29
N SER A 5 27.44 28.64 -7.40
CA SER A 5 26.55 27.51 -7.74
C SER A 5 25.10 27.92 -7.57
N LYS A 6 24.39 27.89 -8.70
CA LYS A 6 22.99 28.26 -8.89
C LYS A 6 22.08 27.38 -8.03
N ALA A 7 21.12 28.03 -7.36
CA ALA A 7 19.93 27.38 -6.86
C ALA A 7 19.23 26.63 -8.02
N LYS A 8 19.16 25.30 -7.94
CA LYS A 8 18.28 24.50 -8.78
C LYS A 8 16.96 24.34 -8.04
N PHE A 9 15.96 25.06 -8.54
CA PHE A 9 14.54 24.85 -8.29
C PHE A 9 14.20 23.36 -8.40
N CYS A 10 13.61 22.78 -7.35
CA CYS A 10 12.82 21.56 -7.50
C CYS A 10 11.48 21.96 -8.13
N THR A 11 11.41 21.91 -9.46
CA THR A 11 10.14 21.81 -10.18
C THR A 11 9.87 20.34 -10.45
N SER A 12 9.05 19.71 -9.61
CA SER A 12 8.34 18.47 -9.96
C SER A 12 7.02 18.45 -9.21
N ASN A 13 5.92 18.49 -9.96
CA ASN A 13 4.54 18.43 -9.51
C ASN A 13 4.28 17.29 -8.52
N VAL A 14 4.12 17.60 -7.24
CA VAL A 14 3.54 16.70 -6.25
C VAL A 14 2.36 17.43 -5.58
N PRO A 15 1.10 17.04 -5.80
CA PRO A 15 -0.04 17.57 -5.06
C PRO A 15 -0.34 16.68 -3.84
N GLY A 16 -0.05 17.15 -2.63
CA GLY A 16 -0.39 16.49 -1.36
C GLY A 16 0.26 17.18 -0.13
N PRO A 17 -0.39 17.24 1.04
CA PRO A 17 -0.11 18.25 2.05
C PRO A 17 1.10 17.89 2.94
N CYS A 18 2.31 18.32 2.53
CA CYS A 18 3.38 18.62 3.48
C CYS A 18 3.03 19.92 4.24
N ARG A 19 2.08 19.87 5.18
CA ARG A 19 1.69 21.04 5.97
C ARG A 19 1.81 20.78 7.47
N ASN A 20 3.03 20.59 7.95
CA ASN A 20 3.36 20.98 9.32
C ASN A 20 4.81 21.47 9.43
N LYS A 21 4.99 22.71 9.89
CA LYS A 21 6.27 23.45 9.87
C LYS A 21 7.30 22.92 10.89
N MET A 22 6.94 21.89 11.66
CA MET A 22 7.78 21.25 12.69
C MET A 22 8.55 20.00 12.19
N LEU A 23 8.32 19.52 10.95
CA LEU A 23 8.92 18.28 10.45
C LEU A 23 10.14 18.48 9.51
N ARG A 24 10.71 19.69 9.42
CA ARG A 24 11.80 19.96 8.46
C ARG A 24 13.18 19.42 8.86
N GLU A 25 13.39 18.98 10.09
CA GLU A 25 14.70 18.45 10.53
C GLU A 25 14.80 16.91 10.50
N ARG A 26 13.69 16.18 10.36
CA ARG A 26 13.69 14.70 10.36
C ARG A 26 13.57 14.04 8.98
N LEU A 27 13.47 14.83 7.92
CA LEU A 27 13.12 14.36 6.56
C LEU A 27 14.30 14.21 5.59
N ARG A 28 15.52 13.95 6.07
CA ARG A 28 16.66 13.68 5.17
C ARG A 28 16.68 12.28 4.57
N VAL A 29 15.77 11.37 4.95
CA VAL A 29 15.93 9.93 4.63
C VAL A 29 14.98 9.41 3.54
N CYS A 30 13.88 10.10 3.20
CA CYS A 30 12.91 9.57 2.22
C CYS A 30 12.98 10.32 0.88
N CYS A 31 13.99 10.01 0.05
CA CYS A 31 13.90 10.15 -1.42
C CYS A 31 15.12 9.49 -2.08
N LYS A 32 15.18 8.15 -2.06
CA LYS A 32 16.01 7.39 -2.99
C LYS A 32 15.37 6.01 -3.21
N SER A 33 14.40 5.94 -4.12
CA SER A 33 14.01 4.68 -4.74
C SER A 33 13.51 4.93 -6.16
N GLN A 34 14.42 4.82 -7.12
CA GLN A 34 14.15 4.38 -8.49
C GLN A 34 15.50 4.14 -9.16
N ASP A 35 15.90 2.87 -9.29
CA ASP A 35 16.15 2.33 -10.62
C ASP A 35 16.22 0.80 -10.57
N SER A 36 15.39 0.18 -11.41
CA SER A 36 15.25 -1.25 -11.61
C SER A 36 16.08 -1.66 -12.82
N SER A 37 17.28 -2.18 -12.60
CA SER A 37 17.99 -3.09 -13.54
C SER A 37 19.33 -3.53 -12.95
N THR A 38 19.42 -4.72 -12.38
CA THR A 38 20.65 -5.51 -12.45
C THR A 38 20.31 -6.99 -12.48
N ALA A 39 20.56 -7.58 -13.64
CA ALA A 39 20.52 -9.00 -13.90
C ALA A 39 21.47 -9.78 -12.97
N MET A 40 20.98 -10.90 -12.48
CA MET A 40 21.68 -11.93 -11.74
C MET A 40 22.82 -12.52 -12.61
N LYS A 41 24.08 -12.46 -12.15
CA LYS A 41 25.21 -13.19 -12.77
C LYS A 41 25.66 -14.33 -11.86
N PRO A 42 26.04 -15.50 -12.40
CA PRO A 42 26.32 -16.69 -11.60
C PRO A 42 27.70 -16.61 -10.94
N MET A 43 27.77 -17.20 -9.76
CA MET A 43 28.93 -17.33 -8.89
C MET A 43 30.02 -18.17 -9.55
N GLN A 44 31.17 -17.58 -9.87
CA GLN A 44 32.37 -18.32 -10.26
C GLN A 44 33.29 -18.52 -9.04
N THR A 45 33.63 -19.78 -8.80
CA THR A 45 34.58 -20.28 -7.81
C THR A 45 36.02 -19.88 -8.19
N MET A 46 36.73 -19.20 -7.29
CA MET A 46 38.19 -19.01 -7.41
C MET A 46 38.93 -19.99 -6.50
N VAL A 47 39.79 -20.82 -7.10
CA VAL A 47 40.81 -21.61 -6.40
C VAL A 47 42.18 -20.95 -6.51
N ALA A 48 42.83 -20.82 -5.35
CA ALA A 48 44.26 -20.81 -5.00
C ALA A 48 45.30 -20.09 -5.89
N SER A 49 46.09 -19.21 -5.25
CA SER A 49 47.56 -19.23 -5.33
C SER A 49 48.17 -18.49 -4.14
N VAL A 50 49.10 -19.16 -3.46
CA VAL A 50 49.85 -18.71 -2.28
C VAL A 50 51.07 -17.92 -2.73
N ALA A 51 51.32 -16.75 -2.11
CA ALA A 51 52.65 -16.16 -2.00
C ALA A 51 52.76 -15.41 -0.66
N VAL A 52 53.70 -15.86 0.17
CA VAL A 52 54.07 -15.29 1.46
C VAL A 52 55.13 -14.21 1.24
N PHE A 53 55.04 -13.09 1.98
CA PHE A 53 56.11 -12.34 2.68
C PHE A 53 55.71 -10.87 2.87
N GLY A 54 55.66 -10.39 4.12
CA GLY A 54 55.63 -8.95 4.42
C GLY A 54 54.67 -8.56 5.55
N VAL A 55 55.24 -8.28 6.72
CA VAL A 55 54.54 -7.82 7.93
C VAL A 55 54.08 -6.36 7.75
N ALA A 56 52.77 -6.12 7.83
CA ALA A 56 52.19 -4.88 8.34
C ALA A 56 50.76 -5.19 8.79
N ALA A 57 50.50 -5.07 10.10
CA ALA A 57 49.20 -5.30 10.69
C ALA A 57 48.15 -4.39 10.04
N VAL A 58 47.16 -5.01 9.41
CA VAL A 58 46.04 -4.35 8.72
C VAL A 58 45.20 -3.61 9.76
N LEU A 59 45.35 -2.29 9.83
CA LEU A 59 44.28 -1.39 10.28
C LEU A 59 43.21 -1.43 9.18
N GLY A 60 42.23 -2.32 9.33
CA GLY A 60 41.17 -2.51 8.35
C GLY A 60 39.89 -2.87 9.07
N THR A 61 39.15 -1.83 9.41
CA THR A 61 37.75 -1.79 9.83
C THR A 61 36.99 -3.10 9.57
N GLN A 62 36.44 -3.69 10.63
CA GLN A 62 35.39 -4.69 10.49
C GLN A 62 34.27 -4.09 9.65
N VAL A 63 34.15 -4.53 8.40
CA VAL A 63 32.93 -4.33 7.62
C VAL A 63 31.89 -5.18 8.33
N LEU A 64 31.10 -4.54 9.18
CA LEU A 64 29.85 -5.15 9.65
C LEU A 64 29.10 -5.59 8.40
N PRO A 65 28.64 -6.86 8.31
CA PRO A 65 27.77 -7.25 7.22
C PRO A 65 26.58 -6.28 7.28
N ALA A 66 26.36 -5.55 6.19
CA ALA A 66 25.16 -4.76 6.03
C ALA A 66 23.99 -5.73 6.22
N MET A 67 23.38 -5.68 7.40
CA MET A 67 22.10 -6.33 7.65
C MET A 67 21.21 -5.80 6.53
N ALA A 68 20.85 -6.67 5.58
CA ALA A 68 19.74 -6.39 4.70
C ALA A 68 18.56 -6.15 5.63
N VAL A 69 18.20 -4.88 5.84
CA VAL A 69 16.94 -4.54 6.46
C VAL A 69 15.91 -5.24 5.60
N PRO A 70 15.15 -6.23 6.11
CA PRO A 70 14.09 -6.81 5.31
C PRO A 70 13.20 -5.65 4.90
N GLN A 71 12.86 -5.56 3.62
CA GLN A 71 11.91 -4.56 3.11
C GLN A 71 10.53 -4.88 3.68
N THR A 72 10.34 -4.65 4.97
CA THR A 72 9.04 -4.48 5.58
C THR A 72 8.60 -3.10 5.13
N SER A 73 7.50 -3.03 4.38
CA SER A 73 6.85 -1.78 4.02
C SER A 73 6.91 -0.82 5.20
N ALA A 74 7.20 0.45 4.89
CA ALA A 74 7.47 1.52 5.85
C ALA A 74 6.33 1.81 6.87
N CYS A 75 5.29 0.98 6.88
CA CYS A 75 4.06 1.08 7.65
C CYS A 75 3.83 -0.11 8.60
N ALA A 76 4.72 -1.11 8.62
CA ALA A 76 4.53 -2.30 9.44
C ALA A 76 4.54 -2.02 10.95
N THR A 77 5.00 -0.84 11.38
CA THR A 77 5.13 -0.47 12.80
C THR A 77 4.56 0.90 13.17
N GLU A 78 4.20 1.76 12.22
CA GLU A 78 3.69 3.11 12.48
C GLU A 78 2.57 3.46 11.50
N SER A 79 1.56 4.17 12.01
CA SER A 79 0.37 4.60 11.26
C SER A 79 0.71 5.18 9.88
N CYS A 80 -0.01 4.72 8.85
CA CYS A 80 0.08 5.20 7.47
C CYS A 80 -1.19 5.94 7.05
N ASP A 81 -1.76 6.68 8.00
CA ASP A 81 -2.90 7.56 7.79
C ASP A 81 -2.59 8.60 6.70
N GLY A 82 -3.51 8.79 5.75
CA GLY A 82 -3.42 9.78 4.69
C GLY A 82 -2.38 9.49 3.61
N TYR A 83 -1.70 8.33 3.65
CA TYR A 83 -0.65 8.03 2.70
C TYR A 83 -1.20 7.73 1.30
N ASP A 84 -0.46 8.13 0.26
CA ASP A 84 -0.85 7.94 -1.13
C ASP A 84 -0.25 6.65 -1.73
N TYR A 85 -1.13 5.68 -1.93
CA TYR A 85 -0.90 4.41 -2.60
C TYR A 85 -1.62 4.30 -3.95
N SER A 86 -2.14 5.40 -4.49
CA SER A 86 -2.89 5.36 -5.74
C SER A 86 -2.05 4.75 -6.88
N ASN A 87 -2.70 3.97 -7.73
CA ASN A 87 -2.10 3.33 -8.91
C ASN A 87 -0.96 2.33 -8.62
N ARG A 88 -0.85 1.80 -7.39
CA ARG A 88 0.22 0.86 -7.01
C ARG A 88 -0.24 -0.60 -7.07
N ASP A 89 0.72 -1.50 -7.28
CA ASP A 89 0.57 -2.93 -7.05
C ASP A 89 1.02 -3.25 -5.61
N LEU A 90 0.07 -3.65 -4.76
CA LEU A 90 0.26 -3.91 -3.34
C LEU A 90 0.01 -5.37 -2.97
N ARG A 91 -0.13 -6.27 -3.94
CA ARG A 91 -0.46 -7.69 -3.72
C ARG A 91 0.54 -8.45 -2.83
N LYS A 92 1.76 -7.92 -2.66
CA LYS A 92 2.83 -8.51 -1.84
C LYS A 92 2.95 -7.88 -0.46
N GLU A 93 2.14 -6.88 -0.15
CA GLU A 93 2.19 -6.16 1.11
C GLU A 93 1.25 -6.79 2.15
N PHE A 94 1.58 -6.59 3.42
CA PHE A 94 0.75 -7.05 4.55
C PHE A 94 0.47 -5.88 5.47
N TYR A 95 -0.80 -5.48 5.58
CA TYR A 95 -1.24 -4.38 6.46
C TYR A 95 -2.28 -4.92 7.46
N THR A 96 -1.85 -5.85 8.32
CA THR A 96 -2.72 -6.43 9.34
C THR A 96 -2.73 -5.55 10.58
N LYS A 97 -3.91 -5.10 11.03
CA LYS A 97 -4.12 -4.26 12.23
C LYS A 97 -3.39 -2.90 12.23
N GLY A 98 -2.90 -2.44 11.08
CA GLY A 98 -2.32 -1.11 10.91
C GLY A 98 -3.38 -0.02 10.80
N SER A 99 -2.99 1.23 11.10
CA SER A 99 -3.81 2.40 10.79
C SER A 99 -3.48 2.92 9.40
N LEU A 100 -4.52 3.08 8.58
CA LEU A 100 -4.51 3.51 7.18
C LEU A 100 -5.65 4.51 6.95
N LYS A 101 -5.99 5.29 7.99
CA LYS A 101 -7.12 6.21 7.96
C LYS A 101 -6.90 7.27 6.89
N GLY A 102 -7.85 7.46 5.99
CA GLY A 102 -7.75 8.44 4.91
C GLY A 102 -6.68 8.13 3.88
N ALA A 103 -6.08 6.94 3.89
CA ALA A 103 -5.11 6.56 2.88
C ALA A 103 -5.77 6.46 1.50
N ASN A 104 -5.03 6.85 0.46
CA ASN A 104 -5.51 6.82 -0.92
C ASN A 104 -5.00 5.56 -1.62
N PHE A 105 -5.90 4.64 -1.92
CA PHE A 105 -5.69 3.40 -2.67
C PHE A 105 -6.37 3.43 -4.06
N SER A 106 -6.79 4.60 -4.54
CA SER A 106 -7.50 4.70 -5.82
C SER A 106 -6.71 4.04 -6.96
N HIS A 107 -7.41 3.24 -7.76
CA HIS A 107 -6.87 2.49 -8.89
C HIS A 107 -5.70 1.55 -8.57
N SER A 108 -5.46 1.23 -7.30
CA SER A 108 -4.43 0.27 -6.89
C SER A 108 -4.88 -1.18 -7.09
N ASN A 109 -3.91 -2.09 -7.21
CA ASN A 109 -4.13 -3.52 -7.18
C ASN A 109 -3.81 -4.05 -5.78
N LEU A 110 -4.87 -4.40 -5.05
CA LEU A 110 -4.88 -4.97 -3.72
C LEU A 110 -5.43 -6.40 -3.73
N SER A 111 -5.49 -7.06 -4.89
CA SER A 111 -6.04 -8.41 -4.98
C SER A 111 -5.28 -9.39 -4.07
N ASN A 112 -6.00 -10.26 -3.36
CA ASN A 112 -5.48 -11.19 -2.36
C ASN A 112 -4.73 -10.55 -1.17
N ILE A 113 -4.83 -9.23 -0.95
CA ILE A 113 -4.15 -8.60 0.18
C ILE A 113 -4.81 -8.97 1.52
N SER A 114 -4.02 -9.01 2.59
CA SER A 114 -4.55 -9.06 3.96
C SER A 114 -4.58 -7.67 4.58
N LEU A 115 -5.80 -7.16 4.78
CA LEU A 115 -6.14 -5.94 5.52
C LEU A 115 -6.91 -6.27 6.81
N PHE A 116 -6.72 -7.48 7.33
CA PHE A 116 -7.44 -7.97 8.50
C PHE A 116 -7.25 -7.04 9.71
N GLY A 117 -8.36 -6.56 10.27
CA GLY A 117 -8.39 -5.65 11.40
C GLY A 117 -7.79 -4.26 11.16
N ALA A 118 -7.48 -3.89 9.91
CA ALA A 118 -6.93 -2.58 9.58
C ALA A 118 -7.94 -1.46 9.85
N ASN A 119 -7.44 -0.30 10.27
CA ASN A 119 -8.26 0.91 10.32
C ASN A 119 -8.23 1.63 8.97
N LEU A 120 -9.29 1.49 8.19
CA LEU A 120 -9.46 2.06 6.84
C LEU A 120 -10.53 3.18 6.84
N GLU A 121 -10.77 3.80 8.00
CA GLU A 121 -11.71 4.91 8.13
C GLU A 121 -11.37 6.00 7.11
N ASP A 122 -12.37 6.52 6.39
CA ASP A 122 -12.22 7.55 5.35
C ASP A 122 -11.23 7.23 4.21
N ALA A 123 -10.76 5.97 4.06
CA ALA A 123 -9.84 5.59 3.00
C ALA A 123 -10.50 5.61 1.61
N ASP A 124 -9.73 5.95 0.57
CA ASP A 124 -10.21 6.01 -0.81
C ASP A 124 -9.76 4.78 -1.60
N PHE A 125 -10.70 3.93 -1.99
CA PHE A 125 -10.50 2.73 -2.78
C PHE A 125 -11.08 2.86 -4.20
N THR A 126 -11.33 4.09 -4.67
CA THR A 126 -12.00 4.32 -5.95
C THR A 126 -11.34 3.55 -7.10
N GLY A 127 -12.10 2.68 -7.78
CA GLY A 127 -11.63 1.88 -8.92
C GLY A 127 -10.51 0.89 -8.61
N SER A 128 -10.24 0.60 -7.33
CA SER A 128 -9.21 -0.37 -6.91
C SER A 128 -9.68 -1.81 -7.12
N ASP A 129 -8.72 -2.72 -7.20
CA ASP A 129 -8.97 -4.16 -7.23
C ASP A 129 -8.69 -4.77 -5.85
N LEU A 130 -9.75 -5.10 -5.12
CA LEU A 130 -9.76 -5.77 -3.82
C LEU A 130 -10.24 -7.22 -3.94
N SER A 131 -10.22 -7.80 -5.15
CA SER A 131 -10.68 -9.18 -5.35
C SER A 131 -9.91 -10.15 -4.44
N LEU A 132 -10.64 -11.05 -3.79
CA LEU A 132 -10.11 -12.02 -2.83
C LEU A 132 -9.36 -11.40 -1.62
N ALA A 133 -9.51 -10.09 -1.36
CA ALA A 133 -8.87 -9.46 -0.21
C ALA A 133 -9.49 -9.91 1.11
N ASN A 134 -8.68 -10.00 2.17
CA ASN A 134 -9.16 -10.24 3.53
C ASN A 134 -9.34 -8.91 4.25
N LEU A 135 -10.59 -8.46 4.36
CA LEU A 135 -11.07 -7.27 5.07
C LEU A 135 -11.76 -7.63 6.40
N GLY A 136 -11.57 -8.86 6.91
CA GLY A 136 -12.18 -9.30 8.16
C GLY A 136 -11.81 -8.36 9.32
N GLN A 137 -12.80 -7.96 10.12
CA GLN A 137 -12.65 -7.00 11.23
C GLN A 137 -12.14 -5.59 10.83
N ALA A 138 -11.99 -5.27 9.54
CA ALA A 138 -11.53 -3.97 9.11
C ALA A 138 -12.56 -2.87 9.41
N ASN A 139 -12.08 -1.65 9.67
CA ASN A 139 -12.93 -0.48 9.80
C ASN A 139 -13.06 0.25 8.46
N LEU A 140 -14.18 0.11 7.75
CA LEU A 140 -14.46 0.78 6.46
C LEU A 140 -15.45 1.94 6.61
N GLU A 141 -15.64 2.44 7.82
CA GLU A 141 -16.50 3.58 8.11
C GLU A 141 -16.04 4.82 7.32
N GLY A 142 -16.93 5.38 6.48
CA GLY A 142 -16.59 6.53 5.62
C GLY A 142 -15.70 6.23 4.41
N ALA A 143 -15.28 4.98 4.20
CA ALA A 143 -14.45 4.62 3.06
C ALA A 143 -15.19 4.82 1.73
N ASN A 144 -14.46 5.20 0.68
CA ASN A 144 -14.97 5.31 -0.68
C ASN A 144 -14.60 4.07 -1.49
N LEU A 145 -15.56 3.20 -1.78
CA LEU A 145 -15.42 1.98 -2.59
C LEU A 145 -15.99 2.15 -4.01
N THR A 146 -16.21 3.38 -4.48
CA THR A 146 -16.77 3.63 -5.82
C THR A 146 -15.98 2.87 -6.88
N GLN A 147 -16.67 2.10 -7.73
CA GLN A 147 -16.05 1.31 -8.81
C GLN A 147 -15.03 0.24 -8.34
N ALA A 148 -14.92 -0.04 -7.03
CA ALA A 148 -13.98 -1.03 -6.52
C ALA A 148 -14.48 -2.46 -6.82
N ASN A 149 -13.54 -3.36 -7.14
CA ASN A 149 -13.84 -4.78 -7.29
C ASN A 149 -13.56 -5.51 -5.97
N LEU A 150 -14.60 -5.98 -5.27
CA LEU A 150 -14.47 -6.78 -4.04
C LEU A 150 -14.82 -8.26 -4.28
N ALA A 151 -14.82 -8.73 -5.53
CA ALA A 151 -15.24 -10.10 -5.84
C ALA A 151 -14.49 -11.15 -4.99
N GLY A 152 -15.24 -11.98 -4.26
CA GLY A 152 -14.72 -13.00 -3.36
C GLY A 152 -13.96 -12.49 -2.12
N ALA A 153 -14.04 -11.19 -1.81
CA ALA A 153 -13.40 -10.64 -0.61
C ALA A 153 -14.05 -11.19 0.68
N ILE A 154 -13.23 -11.34 1.72
CA ILE A 154 -13.67 -11.79 3.04
C ILE A 154 -13.92 -10.55 3.91
N MET A 155 -15.18 -10.28 4.27
CA MET A 155 -15.56 -9.08 5.03
C MET A 155 -16.21 -9.40 6.38
N SER A 156 -15.91 -10.58 6.95
CA SER A 156 -16.45 -11.03 8.23
C SER A 156 -16.19 -10.01 9.35
N SER A 157 -17.26 -9.46 9.91
CA SER A 157 -17.20 -8.42 10.96
C SER A 157 -16.53 -7.10 10.52
N ALA A 158 -16.40 -6.83 9.22
CA ALA A 158 -16.04 -5.50 8.73
C ALA A 158 -17.12 -4.50 9.15
N ARG A 159 -16.70 -3.28 9.51
CA ARG A 159 -17.63 -2.21 9.91
C ARG A 159 -17.86 -1.23 8.77
N PHE A 160 -19.11 -0.84 8.61
CA PHE A 160 -19.57 0.15 7.64
C PHE A 160 -20.52 1.12 8.34
N ASN A 161 -20.68 2.31 7.78
CA ASN A 161 -21.70 3.24 8.22
C ASN A 161 -22.35 3.91 7.00
N SER A 162 -23.30 4.81 7.24
CA SER A 162 -24.02 5.54 6.19
C SER A 162 -23.16 6.50 5.36
N LYS A 163 -21.89 6.70 5.72
CA LYS A 163 -20.95 7.52 4.94
C LYS A 163 -20.14 6.70 3.94
N THR A 164 -20.09 5.37 4.09
CA THR A 164 -19.38 4.52 3.13
C THR A 164 -20.06 4.62 1.77
N VAL A 165 -19.28 4.86 0.72
CA VAL A 165 -19.78 4.95 -0.66
C VAL A 165 -19.46 3.65 -1.39
N ILE A 166 -20.46 3.04 -2.02
CA ILE A 166 -20.31 1.75 -2.72
C ILE A 166 -20.82 1.78 -4.17
N GLU A 167 -20.95 2.98 -4.76
CA GLU A 167 -21.53 3.13 -6.10
C GLU A 167 -20.66 2.44 -7.16
N GLY A 168 -21.25 1.49 -7.89
CA GLY A 168 -20.53 0.67 -8.87
C GLY A 168 -19.51 -0.29 -8.26
N ALA A 169 -19.50 -0.50 -6.94
CA ALA A 169 -18.66 -1.53 -6.34
C ALA A 169 -19.23 -2.93 -6.63
N ASP A 170 -18.35 -3.90 -6.86
CA ASP A 170 -18.73 -5.29 -7.16
C ASP A 170 -18.50 -6.18 -5.93
N PHE A 171 -19.58 -6.74 -5.38
CA PHE A 171 -19.56 -7.64 -4.23
C PHE A 171 -19.81 -9.10 -4.61
N SER A 172 -19.57 -9.49 -5.86
CA SER A 172 -19.81 -10.86 -6.33
C SER A 172 -19.09 -11.87 -5.42
N ASP A 173 -19.78 -12.92 -5.01
CA ASP A 173 -19.24 -13.96 -4.12
C ASP A 173 -18.76 -13.47 -2.73
N VAL A 174 -19.12 -12.26 -2.30
CA VAL A 174 -18.84 -11.78 -0.93
C VAL A 174 -19.91 -12.32 0.03
N ILE A 175 -19.45 -12.95 1.11
CA ILE A 175 -20.34 -13.41 2.18
C ILE A 175 -20.49 -12.30 3.23
N VAL A 176 -21.69 -11.72 3.31
CA VAL A 176 -22.03 -10.66 4.27
C VAL A 176 -23.17 -11.14 5.17
N ARG A 177 -23.16 -10.74 6.44
CA ARG A 177 -24.29 -10.98 7.35
C ARG A 177 -25.54 -10.24 6.85
N GLN A 178 -26.72 -10.81 7.08
CA GLN A 178 -27.99 -10.29 6.56
C GLN A 178 -28.31 -8.84 6.99
N ASP A 179 -27.95 -8.47 8.22
CA ASP A 179 -28.14 -7.12 8.76
C ASP A 179 -27.30 -6.07 8.01
N ILE A 180 -26.03 -6.39 7.77
CA ILE A 180 -25.12 -5.54 7.00
C ILE A 180 -25.54 -5.52 5.53
N ASN A 181 -25.93 -6.67 4.96
CA ASN A 181 -26.38 -6.74 3.57
C ASN A 181 -27.57 -5.82 3.33
N LYS A 182 -28.54 -5.79 4.25
CA LYS A 182 -29.69 -4.86 4.17
C LYS A 182 -29.26 -3.40 4.16
N ALA A 183 -28.27 -3.02 4.97
CA ALA A 183 -27.73 -1.66 5.00
C ALA A 183 -26.99 -1.32 3.70
N LEU A 184 -26.17 -2.23 3.17
CA LEU A 184 -25.49 -2.07 1.89
C LEU A 184 -26.49 -1.93 0.74
N CYS A 185 -27.53 -2.77 0.72
CA CYS A 185 -28.59 -2.72 -0.30
C CYS A 185 -29.35 -1.40 -0.32
N ALA A 186 -29.54 -0.73 0.82
CA ALA A 186 -30.16 0.59 0.88
C ALA A 186 -29.32 1.70 0.21
N MET A 187 -28.02 1.46 0.00
CA MET A 187 -27.07 2.39 -0.60
C MET A 187 -26.56 1.93 -1.97
N ALA A 188 -26.91 0.70 -2.38
CA ALA A 188 -26.41 0.06 -3.59
C ALA A 188 -26.98 0.74 -4.84
N LYS A 189 -26.10 1.24 -5.69
CA LYS A 189 -26.43 1.83 -6.99
C LYS A 189 -25.24 1.73 -7.94
N GLY A 190 -25.50 1.88 -9.22
CA GLY A 190 -24.47 1.89 -10.26
C GLY A 190 -24.08 0.49 -10.72
N VAL A 191 -23.22 0.48 -11.75
CA VAL A 191 -22.66 -0.71 -12.38
C VAL A 191 -21.15 -0.54 -12.37
N ASN A 192 -20.44 -1.62 -12.03
CA ASN A 192 -18.99 -1.60 -12.10
C ASN A 192 -18.54 -1.52 -13.56
N GLU A 193 -17.75 -0.50 -13.90
CA GLU A 193 -17.32 -0.25 -15.27
C GLU A 193 -16.35 -1.33 -15.80
N LYS A 194 -15.64 -2.02 -14.91
CA LYS A 194 -14.66 -3.05 -15.28
C LYS A 194 -15.30 -4.43 -15.39
N THR A 195 -16.17 -4.79 -14.45
CA THR A 195 -16.79 -6.13 -14.42
C THR A 195 -18.15 -6.18 -15.11
N GLY A 196 -18.82 -5.04 -15.30
CA GLY A 196 -20.17 -4.95 -15.86
C GLY A 196 -21.27 -5.39 -14.88
N VAL A 197 -20.93 -5.69 -13.63
CA VAL A 197 -21.87 -6.18 -12.62
C VAL A 197 -22.53 -5.01 -11.89
N SER A 198 -23.85 -5.09 -11.72
CA SER A 198 -24.61 -4.13 -10.90
C SER A 198 -24.30 -4.33 -9.41
N THR A 199 -24.05 -3.24 -8.68
CA THR A 199 -23.79 -3.32 -7.23
C THR A 199 -24.94 -4.01 -6.49
N SER A 200 -26.19 -3.70 -6.82
CA SER A 200 -27.36 -4.30 -6.16
C SER A 200 -27.54 -5.79 -6.48
N GLU A 201 -27.14 -6.20 -7.69
CA GLU A 201 -27.19 -7.60 -8.12
C GLU A 201 -26.11 -8.41 -7.42
N SER A 202 -24.87 -7.88 -7.35
CA SER A 202 -23.76 -8.53 -6.66
C SER A 202 -24.02 -8.75 -5.16
N LEU A 203 -24.82 -7.88 -4.53
CA LEU A 203 -25.25 -7.98 -3.13
C LEU A 203 -26.54 -8.80 -2.93
N ASN A 204 -27.17 -9.28 -4.01
CA ASN A 204 -28.45 -10.00 -3.99
C ASN A 204 -29.56 -9.22 -3.23
N CYS A 205 -29.77 -7.94 -3.56
CA CYS A 205 -30.67 -7.04 -2.84
C CYS A 205 -32.19 -7.24 -3.06
N PHE A 206 -32.61 -8.37 -3.64
CA PHE A 206 -33.98 -8.64 -4.06
C PHE A 206 -34.95 -8.92 -2.89
#